data_AF-A0A4P5VAZ5-F1
#
_entry.id   AF-A0A4P5VAZ5-F1
#
_cell.length_a   1.000
_cell.length_b   1.000
_cell.length_c   1.000
_cell.angle_alpha   90.00
_cell.angle_beta   90.00
_cell.angle_gamma   90.00
#
_symmetry.space_group_name_H-M   'P 1'
#
loop_
_entity.id
_entity.type
_entity.pdbx_description
1 polymer ?
#
loop_
_entity_poly.entity_id
_entity_poly.type
_entity_poly.pdbx_seq_one_letter_code
_entity_poly.pdbx_strand_id
1 'polypeptide(L)'
;MLKSVLREYAAFLHNKGLAMEVAIAMVIGSQITEITRSLSNDLLMPLLMPLLHAGSWHEWSIAYFGNTIEIGKLTDMGLNTLITGFALFLILKLTGARSGPRRER
;
A
#
# COMPACT_ATOMS: atom_id res chain seq x y z
N MET A 1 34.90 20.15 -10.00
CA MET A 1 34.42 18.92 -9.32
C MET A 1 32.94 18.65 -9.58
N LEU A 2 31.99 19.54 -9.23
CA LEU A 2 30.54 19.30 -9.37
C LEU A 2 30.08 18.97 -10.82
N LYS A 3 30.63 19.66 -11.83
CA LYS A 3 30.32 19.40 -13.26
C LYS A 3 30.81 18.02 -13.76
N SER A 4 31.76 17.40 -13.07
CA SER A 4 32.27 16.06 -13.41
C SER A 4 31.32 14.99 -12.87
N VAL A 5 30.94 15.12 -11.59
CA VAL A 5 30.01 14.20 -10.92
C VAL A 5 28.63 14.20 -11.58
N LEU A 6 28.12 15.36 -11.98
CA LEU A 6 26.85 15.46 -12.71
C LEU A 6 26.88 14.80 -14.09
N ARG A 7 28.04 14.81 -14.76
CA ARG A 7 28.23 14.17 -16.07
C ARG A 7 28.36 12.66 -15.95
N GLU A 8 29.06 12.19 -14.91
CA GLU A 8 29.11 10.77 -14.54
C GLU A 8 27.74 10.25 -14.12
N TYR A 9 26.96 11.04 -13.37
CA TYR A 9 25.59 10.70 -12.99
C TYR A 9 24.65 10.63 -14.21
N ALA A 10 24.73 11.60 -15.13
CA ALA A 10 23.96 11.57 -16.37
C ALA A 10 24.35 10.36 -17.26
N ALA A 11 25.65 10.07 -17.39
CA ALA A 11 26.13 8.89 -18.12
C ALA A 11 25.73 7.57 -17.43
N PHE A 12 25.69 7.53 -16.10
CA PHE A 12 25.21 6.40 -15.31
C PHE A 12 23.71 6.15 -15.52
N LEU A 13 22.89 7.21 -15.55
CA LEU A 13 21.46 7.09 -15.85
C LEU A 13 21.22 6.67 -17.31
N HIS A 14 22.02 7.19 -18.24
CA HIS A 14 21.90 6.88 -19.67
C HIS A 14 22.33 5.45 -20.01
N ASN A 15 23.31 4.90 -19.29
CA ASN A 15 23.71 3.49 -19.41
C ASN A 15 22.77 2.52 -18.67
N LYS A 16 21.71 3.02 -18.02
CA LYS A 16 20.83 2.25 -17.12
C LYS A 16 19.35 2.49 -17.41
N GLY A 17 18.88 2.19 -18.63
CA GLY A 17 17.45 2.18 -18.96
C GLY A 17 16.58 1.47 -17.89
N LEU A 18 17.11 0.40 -17.29
CA LEU A 18 16.49 -0.33 -16.18
C LEU A 18 16.24 0.54 -14.92
N ALA A 19 17.15 1.44 -14.54
CA ALA A 19 17.00 2.22 -13.29
C ALA A 19 15.87 3.25 -13.38
N MET A 20 15.71 3.87 -14.55
CA MET A 20 14.61 4.81 -14.80
C MET A 20 13.26 4.07 -14.86
N GLU A 21 13.20 2.92 -15.54
CA GLU A 21 11.99 2.09 -15.61
C GLU A 21 11.55 1.60 -14.22
N VAL A 22 12.50 1.16 -13.41
CA VAL A 22 12.25 0.73 -12.01
C VAL A 22 11.78 1.89 -11.14
N ALA A 23 12.35 3.09 -11.31
CA ALA A 23 11.90 4.28 -10.60
C ALA A 23 10.45 4.67 -10.97
N ILE A 24 10.09 4.62 -12.25
CA ILE A 24 8.73 4.89 -12.73
C ILE A 24 7.76 3.84 -12.16
N ALA A 25 8.13 2.57 -12.19
CA ALA A 25 7.32 1.49 -11.63
C ALA A 25 7.05 1.68 -10.13
N MET A 26 8.07 2.12 -9.36
CA MET A 26 7.90 2.42 -7.93
C MET A 26 6.96 3.61 -7.69
N VAL A 27 7.10 4.70 -8.46
CA VAL A 27 6.24 5.89 -8.34
C VAL A 27 4.78 5.56 -8.68
N ILE A 28 4.54 4.81 -9.76
CA ILE A 28 3.18 4.37 -10.09
C ILE A 28 2.64 3.42 -9.01
N GLY A 29 3.48 2.50 -8.52
CA GLY A 29 3.14 1.58 -7.43
C GLY A 29 2.77 2.30 -6.12
N SER A 30 3.47 3.39 -5.78
CA SER A 30 3.15 4.19 -4.60
C SER A 30 1.80 4.89 -4.76
N GLN A 31 1.52 5.49 -5.92
CA GLN A 31 0.23 6.15 -6.15
C GLN A 31 -0.95 5.17 -6.13
N ILE A 32 -0.80 3.96 -6.70
CA ILE A 32 -1.87 2.93 -6.65
C ILE A 32 -2.11 2.47 -5.21
N THR A 33 -1.04 2.36 -4.42
CA THR A 33 -1.13 2.03 -2.99
C THR A 33 -1.88 3.12 -2.22
N GLU A 34 -1.61 4.39 -2.50
CA GLU A 34 -2.32 5.54 -1.90
C GLU A 34 -3.81 5.55 -2.25
N ILE A 35 -4.18 5.30 -3.51
CA ILE A 35 -5.59 5.21 -3.94
C ILE A 35 -6.30 4.10 -3.17
N THR A 36 -5.67 2.93 -3.09
CA THR A 36 -6.24 1.78 -2.38
C THR A 36 -6.39 2.07 -0.89
N ARG A 37 -5.39 2.72 -0.29
CA ARG A 37 -5.44 3.14 1.11
C ARG A 37 -6.54 4.16 1.33
N SER A 38 -6.75 5.11 0.44
CA SER A 38 -7.83 6.09 0.61
C SER A 38 -9.21 5.44 0.49
N LEU A 39 -9.37 4.50 -0.46
CA LEU A 39 -10.60 3.71 -0.57
C LEU A 39 -10.86 2.86 0.69
N SER A 40 -9.84 2.18 1.21
CA SER A 40 -9.97 1.37 2.42
C SER A 40 -10.17 2.22 3.67
N ASN A 41 -9.21 3.10 3.96
CA ASN A 41 -9.07 3.77 5.24
C ASN A 41 -9.95 4.99 5.37
N ASP A 42 -10.13 5.74 4.29
CA ASP A 42 -10.84 7.01 4.34
C ASP A 42 -12.31 6.84 3.94
N LEU A 43 -12.64 5.80 3.17
CA LEU A 43 -14.01 5.51 2.74
C LEU A 43 -14.61 4.28 3.45
N LEU A 44 -14.01 3.10 3.32
CA LEU A 44 -14.61 1.86 3.84
C LEU A 44 -14.57 1.77 5.37
N MET A 45 -13.45 2.10 6.01
CA MET A 45 -13.33 2.01 7.47
C MET A 45 -14.33 2.90 8.22
N PRO A 46 -14.55 4.19 7.87
CA PRO A 46 -15.57 5.01 8.51
C PRO A 46 -17.00 4.49 8.31
N LEU A 47 -17.28 3.81 7.19
CA LEU A 47 -18.57 3.18 6.94
C LEU A 47 -18.77 1.90 7.76
N LEU A 48 -17.68 1.17 8.04
CA LEU A 48 -17.71 -0.06 8.83
C LEU A 48 -17.65 0.20 10.35
N MET A 49 -17.05 1.31 10.78
CA MET A 49 -16.91 1.70 12.20
C MET A 49 -18.23 1.66 12.99
N PRO A 50 -19.37 2.17 12.47
CA PRO A 50 -20.67 2.07 13.14
C PRO A 50 -21.18 0.63 13.31
N LEU A 51 -20.87 -0.26 12.35
CA LEU A 51 -21.27 -1.68 12.39
C LEU A 51 -20.39 -2.49 13.34
N LEU A 52 -19.13 -2.09 13.49
CA LEU A 52 -18.13 -2.74 14.34
C LEU A 52 -18.19 -2.25 15.79
N HIS A 53 -19.30 -1.67 16.26
CA HIS A 53 -19.46 -1.13 17.63
C HIS A 53 -18.26 -0.31 18.12
N ALA A 54 -18.22 0.98 17.75
CA ALA A 54 -17.45 2.05 18.41
C ALA A 54 -16.13 1.60 19.08
N GLY A 55 -15.11 1.30 18.27
CA GLY A 55 -13.70 1.63 18.53
C GLY A 55 -12.97 1.02 19.74
N SER A 56 -13.60 0.22 20.60
CA SER A 56 -12.96 -0.19 21.87
C SER A 56 -11.69 -1.03 21.70
N TRP A 57 -11.51 -1.67 20.54
CA TRP A 57 -10.33 -2.47 20.20
C TRP A 57 -9.08 -1.62 19.98
N HIS A 58 -9.22 -0.37 19.52
CA HIS A 58 -8.07 0.49 19.17
C HIS A 58 -7.36 1.00 20.43
N GLU A 59 -8.08 1.14 21.53
CA GLU A 59 -7.57 1.61 22.82
C GLU A 59 -7.00 0.48 23.69
N TRP A 60 -7.04 -0.78 23.21
CA TRP A 60 -6.48 -1.91 23.95
C TRP A 60 -4.97 -1.79 24.06
N SER A 61 -4.55 -1.40 25.26
CA SER A 61 -3.15 -1.30 25.63
C SER A 61 -2.89 -2.07 26.91
N ILE A 62 -1.77 -2.81 26.94
CA ILE A 62 -1.31 -3.52 28.13
C ILE A 62 0.00 -2.85 28.56
N ALA A 63 0.03 -2.30 29.78
CA ALA A 63 1.26 -1.80 30.37
C ALA A 63 2.15 -2.98 30.74
N TYR A 64 3.35 -3.04 30.16
CA TYR A 64 4.34 -4.08 30.43
C TYR A 64 5.69 -3.43 30.73
N PHE A 65 6.15 -3.58 31.98
CA PHE A 65 7.50 -3.19 32.41
C PHE A 65 7.92 -1.74 32.07
N GLY A 66 7.00 -0.79 32.25
CA GLY A 66 7.24 0.64 31.98
C GLY A 66 7.04 1.07 30.53
N ASN A 67 6.71 0.14 29.63
CA ASN A 67 6.31 0.42 28.24
C ASN A 67 4.86 0.00 27.99
N THR A 68 4.16 0.75 27.14
CA THR A 68 2.79 0.44 26.74
C THR A 68 2.82 -0.44 25.49
N ILE A 69 2.29 -1.66 25.58
CA ILE A 69 2.07 -2.52 24.41
C ILE A 69 0.68 -2.20 23.86
N GLU A 70 0.64 -1.46 22.75
CA GLU A 70 -0.59 -1.10 22.03
C GLU A 70 -1.07 -2.27 21.16
N ILE A 71 -1.76 -3.23 21.78
CA ILE A 71 -2.38 -4.36 21.06
C ILE A 71 -3.43 -3.86 20.07
N GLY A 72 -4.11 -2.76 20.39
CA GLY A 72 -5.09 -2.14 19.50
C GLY A 72 -4.53 -1.74 18.15
N LYS A 73 -3.26 -1.33 18.09
CA LYS A 73 -2.57 -1.00 16.84
C LYS A 73 -2.34 -2.23 15.96
N LEU A 74 -2.11 -3.40 16.55
CA LEU A 74 -1.96 -4.65 15.81
C LEU A 74 -3.28 -5.10 15.19
N THR A 75 -4.37 -5.03 15.97
CA THR A 75 -5.71 -5.38 15.48
C THR A 75 -6.18 -4.41 14.39
N ASP A 76 -5.91 -3.12 14.56
CA ASP A 76 -6.18 -2.10 13.56
C ASP A 76 -5.44 -2.37 12.24
N MET A 77 -4.14 -2.67 12.34
CA MET A 77 -3.33 -3.01 11.16
C MET A 77 -3.85 -4.29 10.46
N GLY A 78 -4.31 -5.29 11.23
CA GLY A 78 -4.92 -6.51 10.70
C GLY A 78 -6.22 -6.26 9.95
N LEU A 79 -7.15 -5.51 10.57
CA LEU A 79 -8.43 -5.13 9.93
C LEU A 79 -8.19 -4.29 8.69
N ASN A 80 -7.31 -3.30 8.77
CA ASN A 80 -6.96 -2.45 7.64
C ASN A 80 -6.38 -3.26 6.47
N THR A 81 -5.51 -4.24 6.75
CA THR A 81 -4.93 -5.12 5.73
C THR A 81 -6.01 -5.98 5.07
N LEU A 82 -6.96 -6.51 5.85
CA LEU A 82 -8.07 -7.31 5.33
C LEU A 82 -8.98 -6.48 4.43
N ILE A 83 -9.34 -5.27 4.83
CA ILE A 83 -10.20 -4.35 4.05
C ILE A 83 -9.47 -3.87 2.80
N THR A 84 -8.21 -3.45 2.91
CA THR A 84 -7.39 -3.02 1.76
C THR A 84 -7.22 -4.14 0.75
N GLY A 85 -6.93 -5.36 1.20
CA GLY A 85 -6.85 -6.55 0.35
C GLY A 85 -8.18 -6.88 -0.34
N PHE A 86 -9.30 -6.73 0.38
CA PHE A 86 -10.63 -6.90 -0.18
C PHE A 86 -10.98 -5.81 -1.20
N ALA A 87 -10.60 -4.56 -0.95
CA ALA A 87 -10.79 -3.45 -1.89
C ALA A 87 -10.01 -3.67 -3.20
N LEU A 88 -8.74 -4.10 -3.12
CA LEU A 88 -7.95 -4.50 -4.30
C LEU A 88 -8.61 -5.65 -5.06
N PHE A 89 -9.11 -6.65 -4.34
CA PHE A 89 -9.84 -7.76 -4.95
C PHE A 89 -11.08 -7.29 -5.72
N LEU A 90 -11.86 -6.37 -5.14
CA LEU A 90 -13.01 -5.78 -5.83
C LEU A 90 -12.59 -5.01 -7.09
N ILE A 91 -11.54 -4.19 -7.02
CA ILE A 91 -11.02 -3.46 -8.18
C ILE A 91 -10.61 -4.42 -9.30
N LEU A 92 -9.86 -5.47 -8.99
CA LEU A 92 -9.42 -6.47 -9.98
C LEU A 92 -10.61 -7.24 -10.58
N LYS A 93 -11.62 -7.55 -9.76
CA LYS A 93 -12.85 -8.21 -10.20
C LYS A 93 -13.69 -7.31 -11.12
N LEU A 94 -13.79 -6.01 -10.81
CA LEU A 94 -14.58 -5.02 -11.57
C LEU A 94 -13.91 -4.62 -12.88
N THR A 95 -12.59 -4.47 -12.88
CA THR A 95 -11.81 -4.19 -14.09
C THR A 95 -11.76 -5.36 -15.06
N GLY A 96 -12.34 -6.51 -14.69
CA GLY A 96 -12.51 -7.64 -15.58
C GLY A 96 -11.17 -8.23 -16.03
N ALA A 97 -10.13 -8.13 -15.18
CA ALA A 97 -8.85 -8.78 -15.37
C ALA A 97 -9.05 -10.31 -15.36
N ARG A 98 -9.66 -10.84 -16.42
CA ARG A 98 -9.64 -12.24 -16.79
C ARG A 98 -8.20 -12.53 -17.16
N SER A 99 -7.43 -12.97 -16.18
CA SER A 99 -6.25 -13.81 -16.40
C SER A 99 -6.72 -15.16 -16.96
N GLY A 100 -7.39 -15.16 -18.11
CA GLY A 100 -7.67 -16.37 -18.86
C GLY A 100 -6.36 -16.80 -19.52
N PRO A 101 -5.92 -18.06 -19.38
CA PRO A 101 -4.74 -18.53 -20.08
C PRO A 101 -4.99 -18.31 -21.58
N ARG A 102 -4.14 -17.49 -22.19
CA ARG A 102 -4.12 -17.28 -23.63
C ARG A 102 -3.86 -18.65 -24.24
N ARG A 103 -4.92 -19.33 -24.70
CA ARG A 103 -4.77 -20.52 -25.53
C ARG A 103 -4.11 -20.05 -26.81
N GLU A 104 -2.78 -20.15 -26.86
CA GLU A 104 -2.05 -20.22 -28.11
C GLU A 104 -2.68 -21.32 -28.95
N ARG A 105 -3.17 -20.93 -30.13
CA ARG A 105 -3.43 -21.83 -31.24
C ARG A 105 -2.32 -21.63 -32.24
#